data_AF-A0A1A8Z081-F1
#
_entry.id   AF-A0A1A8Z081-F1
#
_cell.length_a   1.000
_cell.length_b   1.000
_cell.length_c   1.000
_cell.angle_alpha   90.00
_cell.angle_beta   90.00
_cell.angle_gamma   90.00
#
_symmetry.space_group_name_H-M   'P 1'
#
loop_
_entity.id
_entity.type
_entity.pdbx_description
1 polymer ?
#
loop_
_entity_poly.entity_id
_entity_poly.type
_entity_poly.pdbx_seq_one_letter_code
_entity_poly.pdbx_strand_id
1 'polypeptide(L)'
;MADGVAPRAGMTISVRTRRDVVVVDPERFLAAARQALRDADPALSAAEAVEAVTDVYDAVHALLDRDGMLAADAVSGELAGAGGPLPGTRESDRADGLSPAGWLQQVVLDDPRALRDYGCFLPEDPFALPRSEGK
;
A
#
# COMPACT_ATOMS: atom_id res chain seq x y z
N MET A 1 -3.10 -29.31 -3.52
CA MET A 1 -4.06 -28.66 -4.45
C MET A 1 -5.13 -28.05 -3.57
N ALA A 2 -5.24 -26.72 -3.53
CA ALA A 2 -6.26 -26.07 -2.72
C ALA A 2 -7.63 -26.41 -3.32
N ASP A 3 -8.49 -27.02 -2.53
CA ASP A 3 -9.86 -27.31 -2.93
C ASP A 3 -10.60 -25.97 -3.10
N GLY A 4 -11.16 -25.72 -4.28
CA GLY A 4 -11.76 -24.42 -4.60
C GLY A 4 -13.10 -24.22 -3.87
N VAL A 5 -13.25 -23.14 -3.12
CA VAL A 5 -14.54 -22.76 -2.50
C VAL A 5 -15.40 -22.01 -3.52
N ALA A 6 -16.60 -22.52 -3.82
CA ALA A 6 -17.55 -21.84 -4.70
C ALA A 6 -18.20 -20.60 -4.01
N PRO A 7 -18.37 -19.46 -4.71
CA PRO A 7 -19.06 -18.29 -4.16
C PRO A 7 -20.50 -18.59 -3.75
N ARG A 8 -20.97 -17.99 -2.65
CA ARG A 8 -22.35 -18.14 -2.12
C ARG A 8 -22.98 -16.77 -1.85
N ALA A 9 -24.31 -16.69 -1.97
CA ALA A 9 -25.04 -15.47 -1.62
C ALA A 9 -24.78 -15.09 -0.15
N GLY A 10 -24.43 -13.82 0.08
CA GLY A 10 -24.09 -13.29 1.41
C GLY A 10 -22.65 -13.59 1.88
N MET A 11 -21.81 -14.24 1.07
CA MET A 11 -20.39 -14.46 1.40
C MET A 11 -19.62 -13.15 1.37
N THR A 12 -18.82 -12.89 2.41
CA THR A 12 -17.89 -11.76 2.44
C THR A 12 -16.52 -12.21 1.97
N ILE A 13 -15.91 -11.47 1.05
CA ILE A 13 -14.53 -11.70 0.62
C ILE A 13 -13.73 -10.46 1.01
N SER A 14 -12.83 -10.62 1.97
CA SER A 14 -11.91 -9.57 2.39
C SER A 14 -10.53 -9.85 1.81
N VAL A 15 -10.05 -8.96 0.94
CA VAL A 15 -8.68 -8.98 0.42
C VAL A 15 -7.89 -7.92 1.16
N ARG A 16 -6.85 -8.36 1.87
CA ARG A 16 -5.99 -7.52 2.70
C ARG A 16 -4.59 -7.51 2.10
N THR A 17 -4.11 -6.33 1.72
CA THR A 17 -2.77 -6.13 1.19
C THR A 17 -1.95 -5.27 2.14
N ARG A 18 -0.77 -5.73 2.53
CA ARG A 18 0.24 -4.91 3.21
C ARG A 18 1.43 -4.76 2.29
N ARG A 19 1.81 -3.51 2.03
CA ARG A 19 2.96 -3.15 1.21
C ARG A 19 3.79 -2.14 1.97
N ASP A 20 5.01 -2.55 2.29
CA ASP A 20 5.96 -1.71 3.00
C ASP A 20 6.92 -1.12 1.95
N VAL A 21 7.23 0.16 2.08
CA VAL A 21 8.22 0.88 1.25
C VAL A 21 9.18 1.65 2.15
N VAL A 22 10.38 1.91 1.64
CA VAL A 22 11.36 2.79 2.26
C VAL A 22 11.52 4.01 1.37
N VAL A 23 11.33 5.20 1.95
CA VAL A 23 11.70 6.46 1.27
C VAL A 23 13.23 6.51 1.22
N VAL A 24 13.79 6.34 0.02
CA VAL A 24 15.23 6.42 -0.23
C VAL A 24 15.65 7.79 -0.74
N ASP A 25 14.70 8.55 -1.30
CA ASP A 25 14.88 9.90 -1.78
C ASP A 25 13.62 10.75 -1.49
N PRO A 26 13.63 11.56 -0.43
CA PRO A 26 12.47 12.35 -0.03
C PRO A 26 12.05 13.41 -1.06
N GLU A 27 13.00 13.99 -1.80
CA GLU A 27 12.71 15.02 -2.78
C GLU A 27 12.00 14.43 -4.00
N ARG A 28 12.48 13.28 -4.51
CA ARG A 28 11.80 12.54 -5.57
C ARG A 28 10.45 12.01 -5.13
N PHE A 29 10.33 11.55 -3.89
CA PHE A 29 9.05 11.12 -3.32
C PHE A 29 8.00 12.23 -3.34
N LEU A 30 8.32 13.42 -2.82
CA LEU A 30 7.39 14.56 -2.84
C LEU A 30 7.11 15.05 -4.27
N ALA A 31 8.12 15.08 -5.14
CA ALA A 31 7.94 15.47 -6.54
C ALA A 31 7.01 14.51 -7.29
N ALA A 32 7.15 13.20 -7.06
CA ALA A 32 6.29 12.18 -7.66
C ALA A 32 4.84 12.30 -7.20
N ALA A 33 4.61 12.56 -5.90
CA ALA A 33 3.27 12.79 -5.38
C ALA A 33 2.62 14.07 -5.93
N ARG A 34 3.38 15.17 -6.06
CA ARG A 34 2.90 16.40 -6.70
C ARG A 34 2.56 16.19 -8.17
N GLN A 35 3.36 15.37 -8.86
CA GLN A 35 3.04 14.97 -10.22
C GLN A 35 1.74 14.16 -10.26
N ALA A 36 1.59 13.18 -9.37
CA ALA A 36 0.39 12.35 -9.29
C ALA A 36 -0.88 13.18 -9.06
N LEU A 37 -0.82 14.17 -8.16
CA LEU A 37 -1.92 15.08 -7.91
C LEU A 37 -2.29 15.91 -9.17
N ARG A 38 -1.29 16.39 -9.92
CA ARG A 38 -1.52 17.13 -11.18
C ARG A 38 -1.99 16.24 -12.33
N ASP A 39 -1.62 14.97 -12.33
CA ASP A 39 -2.13 14.01 -13.31
C ASP A 39 -3.63 13.77 -13.08
N ALA A 40 -4.08 13.79 -11.82
CA ALA A 40 -5.49 13.65 -11.44
C ALA A 40 -6.30 14.94 -11.67
N ASP A 41 -5.71 16.10 -11.43
CA ASP A 41 -6.29 17.41 -11.77
C ASP A 41 -5.34 18.24 -12.65
N PRO A 42 -5.46 18.13 -13.99
CA PRO A 42 -4.61 18.87 -14.92
C PRO A 42 -4.77 20.39 -14.87
N ALA A 43 -5.83 20.91 -14.24
CA ALA A 43 -6.01 22.36 -14.05
C ALA A 43 -5.15 22.90 -12.90
N LEU A 44 -4.67 22.03 -12.01
CA LEU A 44 -3.85 22.38 -10.87
C LEU A 44 -2.44 22.82 -11.32
N SER A 45 -2.03 24.02 -10.92
CA SER A 45 -0.70 24.53 -11.21
C SER A 45 0.38 23.81 -10.39
N ALA A 46 1.65 23.94 -10.82
CA ALA A 46 2.78 23.39 -10.07
C ALA A 46 2.94 24.00 -8.68
N ALA A 47 2.62 25.30 -8.51
CA ALA A 47 2.71 25.97 -7.22
C ALA A 47 1.61 25.45 -6.26
N GLU A 48 0.38 25.29 -6.76
CA GLU A 48 -0.72 24.74 -5.95
C GLU A 48 -0.45 23.29 -5.54
N ALA A 49 0.16 22.48 -6.41
CA ALA A 49 0.57 21.13 -6.04
C ALA A 49 1.62 21.10 -4.92
N VAL A 50 2.55 22.07 -4.88
CA VAL A 50 3.54 22.19 -3.81
C VAL A 50 2.88 22.51 -2.47
N GLU A 51 1.89 23.41 -2.47
CA GLU A 51 1.12 23.78 -1.29
C GLU A 51 0.16 22.68 -0.82
N ALA A 52 -0.29 21.82 -1.74
CA ALA A 52 -1.19 20.70 -1.44
C ALA A 52 -0.46 19.44 -0.96
N VAL A 53 0.82 19.26 -1.33
CA VAL A 53 1.64 18.10 -0.93
C VAL A 53 2.85 18.60 -0.15
N THR A 54 2.63 18.72 1.16
CA THR A 54 3.59 19.32 2.09
C THR A 54 4.27 18.30 2.98
N ASP A 55 3.60 17.17 3.24
CA ASP A 55 4.10 16.12 4.13
C ASP A 55 3.96 14.70 3.55
N VAL A 56 4.35 13.72 4.37
CA VAL A 56 4.33 12.30 4.00
C VAL A 56 2.91 11.77 3.84
N TYR A 57 1.93 12.25 4.61
CA TYR A 57 0.55 11.81 4.50
C TYR A 57 -0.07 12.30 3.18
N ASP A 58 0.10 13.58 2.85
CA ASP A 58 -0.35 14.14 1.58
C ASP A 58 0.25 13.36 0.40
N ALA A 59 1.54 13.07 0.49
CA ALA A 59 2.26 12.38 -0.57
C ALA A 59 1.81 10.92 -0.73
N VAL A 60 1.60 10.21 0.38
CA VAL A 60 1.06 8.85 0.37
C VAL A 60 -0.34 8.83 -0.21
N HIS A 61 -1.21 9.74 0.21
CA HIS A 61 -2.58 9.82 -0.31
C HIS A 61 -2.60 10.08 -1.82
N ALA A 62 -1.84 11.07 -2.31
CA ALA A 62 -1.78 11.37 -3.75
C ALA A 62 -1.31 10.17 -4.60
N LEU A 63 -0.32 9.41 -4.12
CA LEU A 63 0.18 8.23 -4.83
C LEU A 63 -0.81 7.05 -4.76
N LEU A 64 -1.46 6.84 -3.62
CA LEU A 64 -2.49 5.81 -3.47
C LEU A 64 -3.72 6.11 -4.32
N ASP A 65 -4.12 7.38 -4.44
CA ASP A 65 -5.26 7.78 -5.27
C ASP A 65 -4.97 7.53 -6.75
N ARG A 66 -3.73 7.75 -7.21
CA ARG A 66 -3.32 7.49 -8.60
C ARG A 66 -3.18 6.00 -8.91
N ASP A 67 -2.43 5.28 -8.07
CA ASP A 67 -1.90 3.95 -8.42
C ASP A 67 -2.58 2.81 -7.65
N GLY A 68 -3.38 3.12 -6.62
CA GLY A 68 -3.99 2.15 -5.70
C GLY A 68 -3.00 1.46 -4.75
N MET A 69 -1.69 1.67 -4.93
CA MET A 69 -0.61 1.13 -4.09
C MET A 69 0.68 1.93 -4.27
N LEU A 70 1.52 1.96 -3.24
CA LEU A 70 2.84 2.59 -3.31
C LEU A 70 3.82 1.73 -4.14
N ALA A 71 4.69 2.35 -4.95
CA ALA A 71 5.64 1.65 -5.83
C ALA A 71 4.98 0.59 -6.73
N ALA A 72 3.88 0.95 -7.40
CA ALA A 72 3.01 0.02 -8.14
C ALA A 72 3.70 -0.67 -9.34
N ASP A 73 4.63 0.01 -9.99
CA ASP A 73 5.47 -0.51 -11.08
C ASP A 73 6.49 -1.57 -10.60
N ALA A 74 6.76 -1.65 -9.29
CA ALA A 74 7.66 -2.65 -8.73
C ALA A 74 7.02 -4.03 -8.53
N VAL A 75 5.78 -4.25 -8.98
CA VAL A 75 5.10 -5.55 -8.88
C VAL A 75 5.68 -6.50 -9.94
N SER A 76 6.84 -7.09 -9.65
CA SER A 76 7.31 -8.28 -10.35
C SER A 76 6.72 -9.56 -9.76
N GLY A 77 5.43 -9.59 -9.38
CA GLY A 77 4.71 -10.80 -8.95
C GLY A 77 5.28 -11.59 -7.75
N GLU A 78 6.42 -11.21 -7.19
CA GLU A 78 7.11 -11.95 -6.15
C GLU A 78 6.64 -11.48 -4.78
N LEU A 79 5.82 -12.32 -4.14
CA LEU A 79 5.44 -12.17 -2.74
C LEU A 79 6.71 -12.21 -1.89
N ALA A 80 6.92 -11.18 -1.06
CA ALA A 80 7.94 -11.24 -0.03
C ALA A 80 7.45 -12.19 1.08
N GLY A 81 8.14 -13.32 1.26
CA GLY A 81 7.70 -14.40 2.15
C GLY A 81 8.32 -15.74 1.76
N ALA A 82 7.82 -16.85 2.32
CA ALA A 82 8.38 -18.18 2.09
C ALA A 82 8.45 -18.51 0.57
N GLY A 83 9.65 -18.37 -0.02
CA GLY A 83 9.93 -18.60 -1.44
C GLY A 83 10.22 -17.35 -2.29
N GLY A 84 10.11 -16.13 -1.75
CA GLY A 84 10.50 -14.88 -2.43
C GLY A 84 11.95 -14.45 -2.15
N PRO A 85 12.53 -13.52 -2.93
CA PRO A 85 13.87 -13.01 -2.67
C PRO A 85 13.98 -12.40 -1.27
N LEU A 86 15.06 -12.75 -0.57
CA LEU A 86 15.37 -12.19 0.75
C LEU A 86 15.50 -10.66 0.65
N PRO A 87 15.09 -9.90 1.69
CA PRO A 87 15.27 -8.45 1.71
C PRO A 87 16.77 -8.13 1.70
N GLY A 88 17.31 -7.76 0.54
CA GLY A 88 18.77 -7.66 0.37
C GLY A 88 19.26 -6.47 -0.44
N THR A 89 18.43 -5.81 -1.23
CA THR A 89 18.89 -4.67 -2.03
C THR A 89 17.81 -3.61 -2.11
N ARG A 90 18.15 -2.41 -1.65
CA ARG A 90 17.31 -1.21 -1.82
C ARG A 90 17.53 -0.69 -3.23
N GLU A 91 16.45 -0.38 -3.91
CA GLU A 91 16.50 0.27 -5.22
C GLU A 91 16.57 1.79 -4.99
N SER A 92 17.76 2.38 -5.20
CA SER A 92 18.00 3.81 -4.94
C SER A 92 17.51 4.73 -6.05
N ASP A 93 17.26 4.19 -7.25
CA ASP A 93 17.16 4.98 -8.48
C ASP A 93 15.72 5.08 -9.02
N ARG A 94 14.74 4.62 -8.24
CA ARG A 94 13.32 4.66 -8.64
C ARG A 94 12.81 6.09 -8.77
N ALA A 95 11.95 6.29 -9.78
CA ALA A 95 11.41 7.60 -10.13
C ALA A 95 10.51 8.18 -9.03
N ASP A 96 9.85 7.30 -8.25
CA ASP A 96 8.98 7.66 -7.14
C ASP A 96 9.72 7.86 -5.81
N GLY A 97 11.05 7.68 -5.77
CA GLY A 97 11.84 7.79 -4.54
C GLY A 97 11.53 6.72 -3.48
N LEU A 98 10.77 5.68 -3.84
CA LEU A 98 10.38 4.59 -2.95
C LEU A 98 11.13 3.32 -3.32
N SER A 99 11.72 2.64 -2.36
CA SER A 99 12.19 1.26 -2.53
C SER A 99 11.18 0.29 -1.93
N PRO A 100 10.74 -0.75 -2.66
CA PRO A 100 9.93 -1.83 -2.08
C PRO A 100 10.63 -2.45 -0.86
N ALA A 101 9.84 -2.76 0.17
CA ALA A 101 10.33 -3.37 1.42
C ALA A 101 9.57 -4.65 1.81
N GLY A 102 8.56 -5.04 1.04
CA GLY A 102 7.83 -6.29 1.18
C GLY A 102 6.38 -6.17 0.72
N TRP A 103 5.77 -7.30 0.36
CA TRP A 103 4.36 -7.37 -0.02
C TRP A 103 3.73 -8.66 0.50
N LEU A 104 2.64 -8.52 1.24
CA LEU A 104 1.80 -9.60 1.74
C LEU A 104 0.37 -9.40 1.25
N GLN A 105 -0.27 -10.48 0.78
CA GLN A 105 -1.68 -10.51 0.41
C GLN A 105 -2.37 -11.68 1.11
N GLN A 106 -3.47 -11.38 1.79
CA GLN A 106 -4.30 -12.37 2.48
C GLN A 106 -5.74 -12.26 1.98
N VAL A 107 -6.32 -13.41 1.60
CA VAL A 107 -7.75 -13.53 1.29
C VAL A 107 -8.42 -14.21 2.48
N VAL A 108 -9.42 -13.54 3.05
CA VAL A 108 -10.24 -14.06 4.16
C VAL A 108 -11.68 -14.16 3.67
N LEU A 109 -12.21 -15.38 3.66
CA LEU A 109 -13.61 -15.66 3.38
C LEU A 109 -14.42 -15.53 4.68
N ASP A 110 -15.60 -14.92 4.58
CA ASP A 110 -16.52 -14.68 5.69
C ASP A 110 -15.81 -13.98 6.88
N ASP A 111 -14.99 -12.98 6.58
CA ASP A 111 -14.23 -12.23 7.58
C ASP A 111 -15.17 -11.64 8.64
N PRO A 112 -15.05 -12.05 9.92
CA PRO A 112 -15.89 -11.53 10.99
C PRO A 112 -15.61 -10.04 11.27
N ARG A 113 -14.58 -9.46 10.63
CA ARG A 113 -14.15 -8.07 10.74
C ARG A 113 -14.07 -7.36 9.38
N ALA A 114 -15.15 -7.42 8.60
CA ALA A 114 -15.25 -6.73 7.31
C ALA A 114 -15.27 -5.20 7.47
N LEU A 115 -14.46 -4.48 6.67
CA LEU A 115 -14.26 -3.01 6.80
C LEU A 115 -15.57 -2.20 6.77
N ARG A 116 -16.54 -2.63 5.96
CA ARG A 116 -17.82 -1.90 5.79
C ARG A 116 -18.63 -1.83 7.08
N ASP A 117 -18.44 -2.78 8.00
CA ASP A 117 -19.28 -2.93 9.18
C ASP A 117 -18.81 -2.08 10.38
N TYR A 118 -17.65 -1.42 10.28
CA TYR A 118 -17.05 -0.65 11.38
C TYR A 118 -17.02 0.88 11.18
N GLY A 119 -17.45 1.40 10.02
CA GLY A 119 -17.45 2.84 9.76
C GLY A 119 -16.05 3.47 9.91
N CYS A 120 -15.94 4.61 10.60
CA CYS A 120 -14.67 5.32 10.81
C CYS A 120 -13.75 4.70 11.87
N PHE A 121 -14.18 3.65 12.58
CA PHE A 121 -13.41 3.04 13.68
C PHE A 121 -12.91 1.67 13.26
N LEU A 122 -11.64 1.54 12.88
CA LEU A 122 -11.09 0.22 12.56
C LEU A 122 -11.01 -0.66 13.82
N PRO A 123 -11.33 -1.96 13.74
CA PRO A 123 -10.90 -2.90 14.77
C PRO A 123 -9.37 -2.93 14.84
N GLU A 124 -8.81 -3.48 15.93
CA GLU A 124 -7.36 -3.70 16.09
C GLU A 124 -6.69 -4.13 14.77
N ASP A 125 -5.54 -3.50 14.45
CA ASP A 125 -4.87 -3.64 13.15
C ASP A 125 -4.73 -5.12 12.76
N PRO A 126 -5.39 -5.58 11.68
CA PRO A 126 -5.34 -6.98 11.26
C PRO A 126 -3.95 -7.41 10.77
N PHE A 127 -3.03 -6.46 10.55
CA PHE A 127 -1.63 -6.70 10.22
C PHE A 127 -0.67 -6.45 11.38
N ALA A 128 -1.19 -6.13 12.58
CA ALA A 128 -0.35 -6.08 13.76
C ALA A 128 0.26 -7.46 13.99
N LEU A 129 1.59 -7.50 14.10
CA LEU A 129 2.26 -8.71 14.58
C LEU A 129 1.71 -9.03 15.98
N PRO A 130 1.52 -10.32 16.34
CA PRO A 130 1.13 -10.67 17.69
C PRO A 130 2.13 -10.04 18.65
N ARG A 131 1.65 -9.36 19.70
CA ARG A 131 2.51 -8.84 20.76
C ARG A 131 3.30 -10.03 21.28
N SER A 132 4.62 -10.03 21.09
CA SER A 132 5.49 -10.96 21.79
C SER A 132 5.25 -10.72 23.28
N GLU A 133 4.63 -11.67 23.97
CA GLU A 133 4.60 -11.66 25.42
C GLU A 133 6.06 -11.60 25.87
N GLY A 134 6.40 -10.51 26.56
CA GLY A 134 7.75 -10.25 27.02
C GLY A 134 8.26 -11.43 27.82
N LYS A 135 9.52 -11.80 27.56
CA LYS A 135 10.29 -12.61 28.48
C LYS A 135 11.09 -11.68 29.38
#